data_AF-A0AAF3ELX1-F1
#
_entry.id   AF-A0AAF3ELX1-F1
#
_cell.length_a   1.000
_cell.length_b   1.000
_cell.length_c   1.000
_cell.angle_alpha   90.00
_cell.angle_beta   90.00
_cell.angle_gamma   90.00
#
_symmetry.space_group_name_H-M   'P 1'
#
loop_
_entity.id
_entity.type
_entity.pdbx_description
1 polymer ?
#
loop_
_entity_poly.entity_id
_entity_poly.type
_entity_poly.pdbx_seq_one_letter_code
_entity_poly.pdbx_strand_id
1 'polypeptide(L)'
;MTFSLLKVFFLGLSSILVVEGDCPDGSYAFTSKTSITECILPLDADAAYGTAKEICQFANGGRLIQIASLEENLYASAFSEITLGGSDFTALIGLERRADGKWTYSDGSPLIYENWIGGEAPDNGTCAALDGTSKKWVAVPGTVPYKFICTFPPKGNSLPSSILTTLGTITTTTNPTKAHTTTTTTRPPTRGCPSGWVNFTDHCYYFYNRLVSDKSFAIDFISAETQCQKLGGSQSHLVSIHSDAEYNFLNANIKTDDVPCVNGRAFIGLSCSNGSYKWTDSSSVNYNKAHTCFNDQSAVYAIINDSGCQNANDYWLEDYANSSIKQQRFICKMPM
;
A
#
# COMPACT_ATOMS: atom_id res chain seq x y z
N MET A 1 -26.31 1.13 -36.15
CA MET A 1 -26.16 0.42 -34.86
C MET A 1 -25.19 -0.72 -35.10
N THR A 2 -23.90 -0.47 -34.91
CA THR A 2 -22.85 -1.49 -35.04
C THR A 2 -22.54 -2.00 -33.65
N PHE A 3 -22.95 -3.24 -33.36
CA PHE A 3 -22.53 -3.97 -32.16
C PHE A 3 -21.02 -4.23 -32.28
N SER A 4 -20.22 -3.59 -31.42
CA SER A 4 -18.79 -3.88 -31.31
C SER A 4 -18.61 -5.09 -30.38
N LEU A 5 -17.86 -6.08 -30.85
CA LEU A 5 -17.62 -7.36 -30.20
C LEU A 5 -16.74 -7.18 -28.95
N LEU A 6 -17.23 -7.69 -27.83
CA LEU A 6 -16.50 -7.91 -26.58
C LEU A 6 -15.25 -8.77 -26.86
N LYS A 7 -14.05 -8.19 -26.80
CA LYS A 7 -12.79 -8.97 -26.88
C LYS A 7 -12.33 -9.34 -25.47
N VAL A 8 -12.74 -10.52 -25.02
CA VAL A 8 -12.20 -11.15 -23.81
C VAL A 8 -10.85 -11.80 -24.17
N PHE A 9 -9.75 -11.25 -23.71
CA PHE A 9 -8.46 -11.94 -23.76
C PHE A 9 -8.38 -12.93 -22.59
N PHE A 10 -8.43 -14.22 -22.88
CA PHE A 10 -8.19 -15.29 -21.91
C PHE A 10 -6.69 -15.52 -21.75
N LEU A 11 -6.11 -15.04 -20.66
CA LEU A 11 -4.82 -15.51 -20.15
C LEU A 11 -5.02 -15.90 -18.67
N GLY A 12 -5.31 -17.18 -18.43
CA GLY A 12 -5.20 -17.82 -17.11
C GLY A 12 -6.13 -17.35 -15.97
N LEU A 13 -7.24 -18.07 -15.77
CA LEU A 13 -8.11 -18.22 -14.58
C LEU A 13 -8.53 -17.05 -13.67
N SER A 14 -8.10 -15.82 -13.87
CA SER A 14 -8.75 -14.64 -13.26
C SER A 14 -9.24 -13.71 -14.35
N SER A 15 -10.56 -13.51 -14.41
CA SER A 15 -11.14 -12.46 -15.23
C SER A 15 -10.77 -11.11 -14.64
N ILE A 16 -9.72 -10.47 -15.18
CA ILE A 16 -9.50 -9.04 -15.02
C ILE A 16 -10.73 -8.36 -15.61
N LEU A 17 -11.61 -7.85 -14.75
CA LEU A 17 -12.65 -6.91 -15.12
C LEU A 17 -11.95 -5.61 -15.49
N VAL A 18 -11.58 -5.45 -16.75
CA VAL A 18 -11.36 -4.12 -17.32
C VAL A 18 -12.73 -3.48 -17.37
N VAL A 19 -13.04 -2.63 -16.38
CA VAL A 19 -14.24 -1.79 -16.42
C VAL A 19 -14.00 -0.78 -17.55
N GLU A 20 -14.50 -1.09 -18.75
CA GLU A 20 -14.55 -0.11 -19.85
C GLU A 20 -15.49 1.03 -19.43
N GLY A 21 -14.91 2.19 -19.12
CA GLY A 21 -15.68 3.37 -18.72
C GLY A 21 -14.89 4.65 -18.55
N ASP A 22 -13.82 4.66 -17.73
CA ASP A 22 -13.28 5.94 -17.23
C ASP A 22 -11.82 6.23 -17.60
N CYS A 23 -11.05 5.24 -18.08
CA CYS A 23 -9.65 5.43 -18.47
C CYS A 23 -9.49 5.61 -19.99
N PRO A 24 -8.68 6.59 -20.46
CA PRO A 24 -8.36 6.76 -21.88
C PRO A 24 -7.73 5.51 -22.51
N ASP A 25 -7.89 5.37 -23.83
CA ASP A 25 -7.28 4.31 -24.62
C ASP A 25 -5.78 4.14 -24.33
N GLY A 26 -5.35 2.89 -24.20
CA GLY A 26 -3.97 2.54 -23.87
C GLY A 26 -3.62 2.61 -22.38
N SER A 27 -4.56 3.07 -21.52
CA SER A 27 -4.41 3.01 -20.06
C SER A 27 -5.38 2.02 -19.43
N TYR A 28 -5.04 1.57 -18.22
CA TYR A 28 -5.79 0.57 -17.46
C TYR A 28 -6.31 1.18 -16.17
N ALA A 29 -7.55 0.88 -15.79
CA ALA A 29 -8.05 1.26 -14.48
C ALA A 29 -7.46 0.33 -13.42
N PHE A 30 -7.03 0.90 -12.30
CA PHE A 30 -6.70 0.14 -11.10
C PHE A 30 -7.21 0.88 -9.87
N THR A 31 -7.49 0.13 -8.81
CA THR A 31 -7.84 0.71 -7.51
C THR A 31 -6.54 0.95 -6.76
N SER A 32 -6.21 2.23 -6.51
CA SER A 32 -5.06 2.59 -5.69
C SER A 32 -5.28 2.21 -4.22
N LYS A 33 -4.23 2.28 -3.41
CA LYS A 33 -4.26 2.00 -1.97
C LYS A 33 -5.33 2.81 -1.21
N THR A 34 -5.73 3.98 -1.72
CA THR A 34 -6.76 4.83 -1.12
C THR A 34 -8.18 4.46 -1.55
N SER A 35 -8.36 3.31 -2.24
CA SER A 35 -9.63 2.92 -2.88
C SER A 35 -10.12 3.92 -3.94
N ILE A 36 -9.23 4.78 -4.41
CA ILE A 36 -9.48 5.68 -5.53
C ILE A 36 -9.09 4.95 -6.80
N THR A 37 -10.01 4.89 -7.77
CA THR A 37 -9.69 4.43 -9.11
C THR A 37 -8.73 5.43 -9.76
N GLU A 38 -7.55 4.95 -10.15
CA GLU A 38 -6.59 5.69 -10.98
C GLU A 38 -6.40 4.92 -12.30
N CYS A 39 -5.93 5.64 -13.32
CA CYS A 39 -5.52 5.06 -14.59
C CYS A 39 -4.00 4.91 -14.61
N ILE A 40 -3.52 3.74 -15.00
CA ILE A 40 -2.10 3.46 -15.23
C ILE A 40 -1.83 3.38 -16.73
N LEU A 41 -0.78 4.08 -17.17
CA LEU A 41 -0.39 4.17 -18.57
C LEU A 41 1.11 3.86 -18.70
N PRO A 42 1.47 2.61 -18.98
CA PRO A 42 2.82 2.26 -19.43
C PRO A 42 3.07 2.87 -20.82
N LEU A 43 4.23 3.49 -21.03
CA LEU A 43 4.59 4.12 -22.29
C LEU A 43 5.82 3.45 -22.90
N ASP A 44 5.63 2.94 -24.13
CA ASP A 44 6.72 2.41 -24.96
C ASP A 44 7.51 3.54 -25.63
N ALA A 45 8.12 4.40 -24.80
CA ALA A 45 8.97 5.49 -25.23
C ALA A 45 10.12 5.65 -24.25
N ASP A 46 11.32 5.95 -24.75
CA ASP A 46 12.50 6.12 -23.92
C ASP A 46 12.71 7.59 -23.57
N ALA A 47 12.70 7.91 -22.27
CA ALA A 47 12.88 9.26 -21.76
C ALA A 47 13.73 9.28 -20.50
N ALA A 48 14.55 10.31 -20.33
CA ALA A 48 15.23 10.59 -19.07
C ALA A 48 14.20 11.00 -18.00
N TYR A 49 14.54 10.89 -16.72
CA TYR A 49 13.59 11.03 -15.62
C TYR A 49 12.82 12.36 -15.62
N GLY A 50 13.53 13.48 -15.78
CA GLY A 50 12.90 14.80 -15.85
C GLY A 50 11.89 14.91 -17.00
N THR A 51 12.28 14.45 -18.20
CA THR A 51 11.41 14.43 -19.38
C THR A 51 10.21 13.50 -19.18
N ALA A 52 10.40 12.33 -18.56
CA ALA A 52 9.32 11.40 -18.27
C ALA A 52 8.29 12.00 -17.30
N LYS A 53 8.73 12.75 -16.28
CA LYS A 53 7.81 13.52 -15.41
C LYS A 53 6.96 14.49 -16.21
N GLU A 54 7.57 15.28 -17.09
CA GLU A 54 6.88 16.25 -17.95
C GLU A 54 5.88 15.55 -18.87
N ILE A 55 6.26 14.43 -19.51
CA ILE A 55 5.35 13.67 -20.38
C ILE A 55 4.14 13.16 -19.59
N CYS A 56 4.34 12.61 -18.39
CA CYS A 56 3.21 12.17 -17.56
C CYS A 56 2.31 13.34 -17.13
N GLN A 57 2.87 14.53 -16.89
CA GLN A 57 2.08 15.72 -16.60
C GLN A 57 1.25 16.17 -17.81
N PHE A 58 1.82 16.13 -19.03
CA PHE A 58 1.07 16.38 -20.25
C PHE A 58 0.01 15.31 -20.54
N ALA A 59 0.25 14.06 -20.14
CA ALA A 59 -0.70 12.97 -20.23
C ALA A 59 -1.78 13.07 -19.13
N ASN A 60 -2.86 13.80 -19.42
CA ASN A 60 -4.04 13.92 -18.55
C ASN A 60 -3.76 14.53 -17.15
N GLY A 61 -2.73 15.38 -17.02
CA GLY A 61 -2.38 15.98 -15.72
C GLY A 61 -1.78 14.98 -14.72
N GLY A 62 -1.22 13.89 -15.24
CA GLY A 62 -0.69 12.79 -14.44
C GLY A 62 0.70 13.02 -13.86
N ARG A 63 1.27 11.92 -13.39
CA ARG A 63 2.63 11.83 -12.83
C ARG A 63 3.21 10.44 -13.07
N LEU A 64 4.52 10.29 -12.87
CA LEU A 64 5.11 8.96 -12.79
C LEU A 64 4.48 8.17 -11.63
N ILE A 65 4.24 6.87 -11.83
CA ILE A 65 3.54 6.03 -10.86
C ILE A 65 4.24 5.99 -9.49
N GLN A 66 3.50 6.28 -8.42
CA GLN A 66 4.04 6.28 -7.06
C GLN A 66 3.56 5.03 -6.33
N ILE A 67 4.28 3.92 -6.51
CA ILE A 67 3.87 2.61 -5.99
C ILE A 67 3.95 2.60 -4.46
N ALA A 68 2.79 2.51 -3.81
CA ALA A 68 2.59 2.62 -2.37
C ALA A 68 2.12 1.31 -1.72
N SER A 69 1.96 0.24 -2.50
CA SER A 69 1.55 -1.08 -2.06
C SER A 69 2.06 -2.18 -2.99
N LEU A 70 1.99 -3.43 -2.52
CA LEU A 70 2.26 -4.60 -3.36
C LEU A 70 1.28 -4.72 -4.52
N GLU A 71 0.01 -4.41 -4.29
CA GLU A 71 -1.03 -4.49 -5.32
C GLU A 71 -0.75 -3.51 -6.47
N GLU A 72 -0.39 -2.26 -6.15
CA GLU A 72 0.03 -1.28 -7.16
C GLU A 72 1.29 -1.73 -7.91
N ASN A 73 2.22 -2.43 -7.24
CA ASN A 73 3.38 -3.01 -7.89
C ASN A 73 2.98 -4.12 -8.88
N LEU A 74 2.00 -4.95 -8.53
CA LEU A 74 1.48 -6.01 -9.39
C LEU A 74 0.75 -5.44 -10.61
N TYR A 75 -0.09 -4.40 -10.43
CA TYR A 75 -0.73 -3.71 -11.56
C TYR A 75 0.30 -3.08 -12.48
N ALA A 76 1.28 -2.35 -11.93
CA ALA A 76 2.36 -1.76 -12.72
C ALA A 76 3.14 -2.80 -13.51
N SER A 77 3.41 -3.94 -12.89
CA SER A 77 4.11 -5.07 -13.51
C SER A 77 3.33 -5.73 -14.63
N ALA A 78 2.07 -6.07 -14.39
CA ALA A 78 1.22 -6.81 -15.33
C ALA A 78 0.86 -5.95 -16.54
N PHE A 79 0.42 -4.70 -16.32
CA PHE A 79 0.03 -3.82 -17.41
C PHE A 79 1.23 -3.36 -18.24
N SER A 80 2.39 -3.16 -17.64
CA SER A 80 3.61 -2.87 -18.40
C SER A 80 4.06 -4.06 -19.23
N GLU A 81 3.95 -5.29 -18.72
CA GLU A 81 4.28 -6.49 -19.51
C GLU A 81 3.39 -6.64 -20.74
N ILE A 82 2.09 -6.37 -20.61
CA ILE A 82 1.14 -6.38 -21.72
C ILE A 82 1.48 -5.29 -22.74
N THR A 83 1.69 -4.04 -22.28
CA THR A 83 1.88 -2.89 -23.17
C THR A 83 3.27 -2.85 -23.81
N LEU A 84 4.32 -3.26 -23.08
CA LEU A 84 5.72 -3.18 -23.53
C LEU A 84 6.20 -4.46 -24.24
N GLY A 85 5.30 -5.42 -24.49
CA GLY A 85 5.58 -6.58 -25.33
C GLY A 85 6.40 -7.68 -24.65
N GLY A 86 6.29 -7.83 -23.31
CA GLY A 86 6.94 -8.91 -22.56
C GLY A 86 7.53 -8.45 -21.22
N SER A 87 8.33 -9.32 -20.59
CA SER A 87 8.98 -9.05 -19.30
C SER A 87 10.36 -8.39 -19.43
N ASP A 88 10.89 -8.24 -20.64
CA ASP A 88 12.20 -7.63 -20.90
C ASP A 88 12.07 -6.11 -21.02
N PHE A 89 11.80 -5.45 -19.89
CA PHE A 89 11.73 -3.99 -19.82
C PHE A 89 12.29 -3.45 -18.51
N THR A 90 12.73 -2.19 -18.56
CA THR A 90 13.02 -1.36 -17.39
C THR A 90 12.26 -0.06 -17.53
N ALA A 91 11.34 0.24 -16.61
CA ALA A 91 10.44 1.38 -16.73
C ALA A 91 10.49 2.29 -15.50
N LEU A 92 10.75 3.59 -15.68
CA LEU A 92 10.81 4.59 -14.61
C LEU A 92 9.50 4.66 -13.83
N ILE A 93 9.65 4.77 -12.52
CA ILE A 93 8.57 4.99 -11.56
C ILE A 93 8.79 6.32 -10.81
N GLY A 94 7.77 6.80 -10.12
CA GLY A 94 7.75 8.08 -9.42
C GLY A 94 8.57 8.11 -8.13
N LEU A 95 9.82 7.65 -8.16
CA LEU A 95 10.73 7.63 -7.03
C LEU A 95 12.11 8.24 -7.37
N GLU A 96 12.59 9.13 -6.50
CA GLU A 96 13.86 9.86 -6.64
C GLU A 96 14.68 9.81 -5.35
N ARG A 97 16.00 9.80 -5.49
CA ARG A 97 16.93 9.87 -4.37
C ARG A 97 17.38 11.31 -4.16
N ARG A 98 17.14 11.83 -2.95
CA ARG A 98 17.51 13.18 -2.54
C ARG A 98 19.01 13.30 -2.30
N ALA A 99 19.48 14.54 -2.21
CA ALA A 99 20.88 14.87 -1.89
C ALA A 99 21.34 14.35 -0.52
N ASP A 100 20.41 14.14 0.42
CA ASP A 100 20.68 13.51 1.73
C ASP A 100 20.73 11.97 1.68
N GLY A 101 20.62 11.39 0.47
CA GLY A 101 20.69 9.96 0.22
C GLY A 101 19.36 9.21 0.41
N LYS A 102 18.28 9.91 0.82
CA LYS A 102 16.97 9.28 1.07
C LYS A 102 16.14 9.18 -0.19
N TRP A 103 15.41 8.07 -0.33
CA TRP A 103 14.43 7.88 -1.39
C TRP A 103 13.09 8.48 -1.02
N THR A 104 12.49 9.24 -1.94
CA THR A 104 11.16 9.84 -1.77
C THR A 104 10.38 9.78 -3.07
N TYR A 105 9.05 9.79 -2.96
CA TYR A 105 8.20 9.87 -4.13
C TYR A 105 8.37 11.19 -4.87
N SER A 106 7.99 11.20 -6.14
CA SER A 106 8.18 12.32 -7.07
C SER A 106 7.45 13.62 -6.68
N ASP A 107 6.43 13.52 -5.81
CA ASP A 107 5.71 14.64 -5.18
C ASP A 107 6.33 15.11 -3.85
N GLY A 108 7.44 14.50 -3.43
CA GLY A 108 8.15 14.83 -2.19
C GLY A 108 7.64 14.11 -0.95
N SER A 109 6.59 13.30 -1.05
CA SER A 109 6.11 12.47 0.06
C SER A 109 7.13 11.37 0.44
N PRO A 110 7.17 10.94 1.72
CA PRO A 110 8.10 9.91 2.16
C PRO A 110 7.79 8.56 1.50
N LEU A 111 8.82 7.77 1.25
CA LEU A 111 8.68 6.40 0.77
C LEU A 111 8.01 5.53 1.84
N ILE A 112 6.92 4.83 1.49
CA ILE A 112 6.12 4.02 2.43
C ILE A 112 6.00 2.55 2.03
N TYR A 113 6.46 2.20 0.84
CA TYR A 113 6.50 0.84 0.31
C TYR A 113 7.81 0.67 -0.46
N GLU A 114 8.44 -0.49 -0.33
CA GLU A 114 9.72 -0.79 -0.97
C GLU A 114 9.68 -2.18 -1.59
N ASN A 115 10.21 -2.29 -2.81
CA ASN A 115 10.31 -3.56 -3.53
C ASN A 115 11.61 -3.67 -4.33
N TRP A 116 12.74 -3.30 -3.74
CA TRP A 116 14.05 -3.29 -4.40
C TRP A 116 14.56 -4.69 -4.75
N ILE A 117 15.26 -4.81 -5.89
CA ILE A 117 16.13 -5.95 -6.19
C ILE A 117 17.23 -5.98 -5.13
N GLY A 118 17.47 -7.15 -4.53
CA GLY A 118 18.40 -7.30 -3.40
C GLY A 118 17.79 -7.02 -2.03
N GLY A 119 16.59 -6.43 -1.96
CA GLY A 119 15.80 -6.30 -0.73
C GLY A 119 16.07 -5.04 0.11
N GLU A 120 17.15 -4.32 -0.16
CA GLU A 120 17.48 -3.03 0.48
C GLU A 120 17.56 -1.91 -0.55
N ALA A 121 17.31 -0.68 -0.10
CA ALA A 121 17.37 0.49 -0.95
C ALA A 121 18.82 0.75 -1.42
N PRO A 122 19.08 0.75 -2.73
CA PRO A 122 20.41 1.01 -3.28
C PRO A 122 20.89 2.43 -3.01
N ASP A 123 22.21 2.60 -2.89
CA ASP A 123 22.89 3.89 -2.77
C ASP A 123 23.50 4.37 -4.10
N ASN A 124 23.43 3.55 -5.15
CA ASN A 124 23.78 3.86 -6.52
C ASN A 124 22.56 4.32 -7.31
N GLY A 125 22.71 5.36 -8.15
CA GLY A 125 21.61 5.92 -8.95
C GLY A 125 20.87 7.08 -8.27
N THR A 126 19.99 7.72 -9.05
CA THR A 126 19.25 8.92 -8.62
C THR A 126 17.73 8.75 -8.74
N CYS A 127 17.28 7.74 -9.47
CA CYS A 127 15.89 7.46 -9.79
C CYS A 127 15.63 5.95 -9.71
N ALA A 128 14.37 5.54 -9.54
CA ALA A 128 14.02 4.12 -9.55
C ALA A 128 13.27 3.73 -10.82
N ALA A 129 13.44 2.47 -11.24
CA ALA A 129 12.72 1.85 -12.33
C ALA A 129 12.21 0.48 -11.91
N LEU A 130 11.02 0.10 -12.41
CA LEU A 130 10.47 -1.24 -12.34
C LEU A 130 11.17 -2.13 -13.39
N ASP A 131 11.75 -3.22 -12.93
CA ASP A 131 12.33 -4.27 -13.76
C ASP A 131 11.27 -5.33 -14.08
N GLY A 132 11.00 -5.51 -15.37
CA GLY A 132 9.94 -6.38 -15.86
C GLY A 132 10.20 -7.87 -15.65
N THR A 133 11.44 -8.29 -15.44
CA THR A 133 11.79 -9.70 -15.23
C THR A 133 11.63 -10.09 -13.77
N SER A 134 12.17 -9.29 -12.86
CA SER A 134 12.09 -9.53 -11.42
C SER A 134 10.80 -9.03 -10.77
N LYS A 135 10.05 -8.14 -11.46
CA LYS A 135 8.88 -7.42 -10.94
C LYS A 135 9.22 -6.53 -9.72
N LYS A 136 10.49 -6.17 -9.59
CA LYS A 136 11.09 -5.40 -8.50
C LYS A 136 11.74 -4.13 -9.01
N TRP A 137 12.22 -3.29 -8.11
CA TRP A 137 12.79 -1.99 -8.45
C TRP A 137 14.30 -2.04 -8.50
N VAL A 138 14.88 -1.32 -9.45
CA VAL A 138 16.31 -1.09 -9.57
C VAL A 138 16.56 0.42 -9.57
N ALA A 139 17.67 0.85 -8.98
CA ALA A 139 18.07 2.25 -9.10
C ALA A 139 18.88 2.47 -10.37
N VAL A 140 18.53 3.55 -11.05
CA VAL A 140 19.06 3.92 -12.36
C VAL A 140 19.55 5.36 -12.37
N PRO A 141 20.48 5.73 -13.27
CA PRO A 141 20.83 7.12 -13.50
C PRO A 141 19.66 7.88 -14.12
N GLY A 142 19.26 9.01 -13.53
CA GLY A 142 18.11 9.79 -13.99
C GLY A 142 18.30 10.48 -15.34
N THR A 143 19.53 10.54 -15.85
CA THR A 143 19.89 11.11 -17.15
C THR A 143 19.81 10.10 -18.30
N VAL A 144 19.71 8.81 -17.99
CA VAL A 144 19.61 7.76 -19.01
C VAL A 144 18.15 7.58 -19.42
N PRO A 145 17.84 7.49 -20.73
CA PRO A 145 16.49 7.22 -21.20
C PRO A 145 16.04 5.78 -20.90
N TYR A 146 14.83 5.63 -20.38
CA TYR A 146 14.15 4.35 -20.15
C TYR A 146 12.67 4.46 -20.52
N LYS A 147 11.98 3.32 -20.64
CA LYS A 147 10.51 3.27 -20.61
C LYS A 147 9.98 3.90 -19.32
N PHE A 148 8.71 4.22 -19.24
CA PHE A 148 8.16 4.84 -18.02
C PHE A 148 6.67 4.59 -17.87
N ILE A 149 6.18 4.72 -16.63
CA ILE A 149 4.80 4.40 -16.28
C ILE A 149 4.16 5.65 -15.66
N CYS A 150 3.09 6.13 -16.29
CA CYS A 150 2.31 7.24 -15.79
C CYS A 150 1.07 6.77 -15.00
N THR A 151 0.60 7.63 -14.10
CA THR A 151 -0.67 7.51 -13.39
C THR A 151 -1.44 8.83 -13.43
N PHE A 152 -2.75 8.76 -13.56
CA PHE A 152 -3.64 9.93 -13.56
C PHE A 152 -5.08 9.54 -13.19
N PRO A 153 -5.92 10.47 -12.72
CA PRO A 153 -7.32 10.17 -12.43
C PRO A 153 -8.12 9.85 -13.70
N PRO A 154 -9.21 9.06 -13.60
CA PRO A 154 -10.09 8.78 -14.73
C PRO A 154 -10.78 10.02 -15.29
N LYS A 155 -11.13 10.00 -16.59
CA LYS A 155 -11.83 11.09 -17.27
C LYS A 155 -13.18 11.35 -16.59
N GLY A 156 -13.41 12.59 -16.14
CA GLY A 156 -14.59 12.97 -15.36
C GLY A 156 -14.29 13.24 -13.88
N ASN A 157 -13.17 12.72 -13.37
CA ASN A 157 -12.60 13.05 -12.07
C ASN A 157 -11.41 14.02 -12.21
N SER A 158 -11.59 15.11 -12.96
CA SER A 158 -10.77 16.28 -12.65
C SER A 158 -11.17 16.70 -11.24
N LEU A 159 -10.27 16.61 -10.25
CA LEU A 159 -10.48 17.33 -9.00
C LEU A 159 -10.89 18.75 -9.39
N PRO A 160 -12.05 19.27 -8.94
CA PRO A 160 -12.49 20.59 -9.34
C PRO A 160 -11.39 21.58 -8.98
N SER A 161 -11.00 22.42 -9.96
CA SER A 161 -9.96 23.46 -9.83
C SER A 161 -10.21 24.45 -8.68
N SER A 162 -11.31 24.34 -7.94
CA SER A 162 -11.55 25.05 -6.69
C SER A 162 -10.57 24.72 -5.55
N ILE A 163 -9.70 23.70 -5.67
CA ILE A 163 -8.61 23.43 -4.69
C ILE A 163 -7.26 24.05 -5.13
N LEU A 164 -7.12 24.50 -6.37
CA LEU A 164 -5.87 25.10 -6.90
C LEU A 164 -5.88 26.65 -6.94
N THR A 165 -6.93 27.31 -6.46
CA THR A 165 -7.07 28.79 -6.51
C THR A 165 -6.92 29.49 -5.14
N THR A 166 -6.29 28.86 -4.14
CA THR A 166 -6.01 29.52 -2.84
C THR A 166 -4.51 29.75 -2.59
N LEU A 167 -3.66 29.58 -3.59
CA LEU A 167 -2.27 30.08 -3.58
C LEU A 167 -1.95 30.70 -4.94
N GLY A 168 -2.35 31.95 -5.15
CA GLY A 168 -2.00 32.60 -6.41
C GLY A 168 -2.58 33.98 -6.65
N THR A 169 -2.62 34.87 -5.65
CA THR A 169 -2.56 36.34 -5.85
C THR A 169 -2.67 37.05 -4.50
N ILE A 170 -1.56 37.55 -3.96
CA ILE A 170 -1.48 38.97 -3.57
C ILE A 170 -0.08 39.47 -3.92
N THR A 171 -0.09 40.49 -4.74
CA THR A 171 0.99 41.34 -5.23
C THR A 171 1.87 41.94 -4.14
N THR A 172 3.16 42.03 -4.50
CA THR A 172 4.19 42.98 -4.04
C THR A 172 3.68 44.29 -3.42
N THR A 173 4.12 44.62 -2.20
CA THR A 173 4.67 45.95 -1.87
C THR A 173 5.62 45.89 -0.66
N THR A 174 6.63 46.74 -0.70
CA THR A 174 7.88 46.89 0.07
C THR A 174 7.78 47.13 1.59
N ASN A 175 8.63 46.47 2.40
CA ASN A 175 9.82 46.99 3.14
C ASN A 175 10.12 46.21 4.46
N PRO A 176 11.35 46.26 5.02
CA PRO A 176 11.91 45.18 5.84
C PRO A 176 11.90 45.42 7.36
N THR A 177 12.21 44.32 8.07
CA THR A 177 12.79 44.23 9.44
C THR A 177 11.79 44.12 10.60
N LYS A 178 11.70 42.93 11.23
CA LYS A 178 12.44 42.60 12.47
C LYS A 178 12.10 41.16 12.91
N ALA A 179 13.15 40.43 13.31
CA ALA A 179 13.07 39.06 13.80
C ALA A 179 12.11 38.91 14.99
N HIS A 180 11.27 37.88 14.96
CA HIS A 180 10.55 37.40 16.13
C HIS A 180 10.48 35.86 16.15
N THR A 181 11.07 35.35 17.22
CA THR A 181 11.05 34.05 17.88
C THR A 181 10.05 32.99 17.40
N THR A 182 10.62 31.83 17.06
CA THR A 182 9.98 30.53 16.79
C THR A 182 9.11 30.08 17.95
N THR A 183 7.81 29.91 17.70
CA THR A 183 6.91 29.12 18.56
C THR A 183 6.22 28.08 17.70
N THR A 184 6.47 26.82 18.05
CA THR A 184 5.88 25.60 17.51
C THR A 184 4.36 25.64 17.65
N THR A 185 3.65 25.69 16.52
CA THR A 185 2.18 25.60 16.48
C THR A 185 1.77 24.23 15.95
N THR A 186 1.15 23.46 16.84
CA THR A 186 0.43 22.21 16.61
C THR A 186 -0.63 22.40 15.52
N ARG A 187 -0.49 21.64 14.43
CA ARG A 187 -1.48 21.55 13.36
C ARG A 187 -2.75 20.86 13.92
N PRO A 188 -3.96 21.40 13.67
CA PRO A 188 -5.21 20.78 14.10
C PRO A 188 -5.41 19.42 13.41
N PRO A 189 -6.13 18.47 14.05
CA PRO A 189 -6.24 17.10 13.55
C PRO A 189 -7.00 17.10 12.24
N THR A 190 -6.37 16.59 11.20
CA THR A 190 -7.05 16.22 9.96
C THR A 190 -8.03 15.10 10.29
N ARG A 191 -9.35 15.38 10.17
CA ARG A 191 -10.46 14.43 10.40
C ARG A 191 -10.46 13.31 9.37
N GLY A 192 -9.53 12.37 9.49
CA GLY A 192 -9.42 11.22 8.61
C GLY A 192 -8.15 10.43 8.88
N CYS A 193 -8.15 9.18 8.42
CA CYS A 193 -7.00 8.31 8.63
C CYS A 193 -5.75 8.82 7.90
N PRO A 194 -4.55 8.64 8.49
CA PRO A 194 -3.30 8.93 7.81
C PRO A 194 -3.17 8.15 6.50
N SER A 195 -2.33 8.67 5.60
CA SER A 195 -2.11 8.02 4.30
C SER A 195 -1.72 6.54 4.47
N GLY A 196 -2.42 5.67 3.73
CA GLY A 196 -2.21 4.22 3.77
C GLY A 196 -2.97 3.48 4.88
N TRP A 197 -3.76 4.16 5.70
CA TRP A 197 -4.66 3.57 6.67
C TRP A 197 -6.11 3.64 6.17
N VAL A 198 -6.87 2.56 6.37
CA VAL A 198 -8.27 2.44 5.98
C VAL A 198 -9.14 2.85 7.15
N ASN A 199 -10.10 3.75 6.92
CA ASN A 199 -11.07 4.10 7.95
C ASN A 199 -12.17 3.04 8.04
N PHE A 200 -12.47 2.62 9.27
CA PHE A 200 -13.72 1.94 9.58
C PHE A 200 -14.21 2.48 10.92
N THR A 201 -15.40 3.07 10.92
CA THR A 201 -15.98 3.73 12.11
C THR A 201 -15.06 4.84 12.65
N ASP A 202 -14.69 4.79 13.92
CA ASP A 202 -13.86 5.76 14.65
C ASP A 202 -12.37 5.37 14.72
N HIS A 203 -11.96 4.38 13.91
CA HIS A 203 -10.59 3.85 13.91
C HIS A 203 -10.00 3.81 12.50
N CYS A 204 -8.67 3.74 12.48
CA CYS A 204 -7.84 3.60 11.31
C CYS A 204 -7.12 2.25 11.36
N TYR A 205 -7.12 1.53 10.23
CA TYR A 205 -6.56 0.19 10.12
C TYR A 205 -5.46 0.13 9.06
N TYR A 206 -4.35 -0.53 9.35
CA TYR A 206 -3.26 -0.74 8.39
C TYR A 206 -3.07 -2.23 8.13
N PHE A 207 -3.27 -2.67 6.89
CA PHE A 207 -3.09 -4.06 6.49
C PHE A 207 -1.69 -4.25 5.93
N TYR A 208 -0.79 -4.81 6.74
CA TYR A 208 0.56 -5.12 6.28
C TYR A 208 0.56 -6.49 5.62
N ASN A 209 0.94 -6.55 4.34
CA ASN A 209 0.96 -7.78 3.54
C ASN A 209 2.32 -7.92 2.83
N ARG A 210 3.20 -8.82 3.30
CA ARG A 210 4.50 -9.12 2.65
C ARG A 210 4.49 -10.51 2.02
N LEU A 211 3.73 -10.64 0.94
CA LEU A 211 3.45 -11.91 0.26
C LEU A 211 4.61 -12.33 -0.67
N VAL A 212 5.72 -12.73 -0.07
CA VAL A 212 6.90 -13.26 -0.79
C VAL A 212 7.01 -14.77 -0.56
N SER A 213 7.44 -15.52 -1.58
CA SER A 213 7.63 -16.98 -1.45
C SER A 213 8.69 -17.35 -0.41
N ASP A 214 9.59 -16.42 -0.09
CA ASP A 214 10.62 -16.58 0.93
C ASP A 214 10.07 -16.35 2.35
N LYS A 215 9.98 -17.44 3.13
CA LYS A 215 9.54 -17.42 4.53
C LYS A 215 10.51 -16.70 5.47
N SER A 216 11.72 -16.35 5.03
CA SER A 216 12.71 -15.60 5.82
C SER A 216 12.18 -14.21 6.26
N PHE A 217 11.24 -13.66 5.49
CA PHE A 217 10.64 -12.35 5.72
C PHE A 217 9.40 -12.36 6.63
N ALA A 218 8.97 -13.53 7.06
CA ALA A 218 7.95 -13.65 8.08
C ALA A 218 8.50 -13.10 9.41
N ILE A 219 7.68 -12.36 10.15
CA ILE A 219 8.07 -11.76 11.43
C ILE A 219 7.27 -12.39 12.56
N ASP A 220 7.82 -12.40 13.78
CA ASP A 220 7.09 -12.85 14.97
C ASP A 220 6.08 -11.80 15.47
N PHE A 221 5.22 -12.19 16.40
CA PHE A 221 4.14 -11.37 16.95
C PHE A 221 4.63 -10.06 17.60
N ILE A 222 5.73 -10.12 18.36
CA ILE A 222 6.26 -8.96 19.08
C ILE A 222 6.85 -7.96 18.08
N SER A 223 7.54 -8.48 17.05
CA SER A 223 8.03 -7.68 15.93
C SER A 223 6.88 -7.03 15.15
N ALA A 224 5.75 -7.72 14.96
CA ALA A 224 4.56 -7.17 14.30
C ALA A 224 3.91 -6.03 15.12
N GLU A 225 3.76 -6.21 16.43
CA GLU A 225 3.29 -5.16 17.35
C GLU A 225 4.20 -3.93 17.31
N THR A 226 5.52 -4.14 17.38
CA THR A 226 6.51 -3.07 17.26
C THR A 226 6.38 -2.33 15.93
N GLN A 227 6.08 -3.05 14.84
CA GLN A 227 5.91 -2.45 13.52
C GLN A 227 4.62 -1.61 13.46
N CYS A 228 3.53 -2.02 14.11
CA CYS A 228 2.32 -1.20 14.23
C CYS A 228 2.61 0.11 14.96
N GLN A 229 3.35 0.07 16.07
CA GLN A 229 3.72 1.27 16.82
C GLN A 229 4.63 2.21 16.01
N LYS A 230 5.49 1.66 15.15
CA LYS A 230 6.32 2.46 14.22
C LYS A 230 5.49 3.13 13.13
N LEU A 231 4.47 2.44 12.60
CA LEU A 231 3.65 2.94 11.49
C LEU A 231 2.63 4.00 11.92
N GLY A 232 1.97 3.81 13.06
CA GLY A 232 0.88 4.67 13.54
C GLY A 232 1.17 5.38 14.86
N GLY A 233 2.42 5.36 15.33
CA GLY A 233 2.81 5.92 16.61
C GLY A 233 2.37 5.06 17.81
N SER A 234 2.53 5.59 19.02
CA SER A 234 2.29 4.85 20.27
C SER A 234 0.82 4.45 20.53
N GLN A 235 -0.12 4.93 19.72
CA GLN A 235 -1.55 4.58 19.80
C GLN A 235 -1.94 3.50 18.79
N SER A 236 -0.98 3.04 18.00
CA SER A 236 -1.16 2.00 17.00
C SER A 236 -0.63 0.67 17.50
N HIS A 237 -1.53 -0.31 17.52
CA HIS A 237 -1.27 -1.66 18.00
C HIS A 237 -1.74 -2.66 16.96
N LEU A 238 -1.36 -3.93 17.12
CA LEU A 238 -2.07 -5.01 16.43
C LEU A 238 -3.57 -4.93 16.73
N VAL A 239 -4.39 -5.20 15.71
CA VAL A 239 -5.83 -4.91 15.76
C VAL A 239 -6.56 -5.64 16.88
N SER A 240 -7.30 -4.88 17.68
CA SER A 240 -8.36 -5.37 18.57
C SER A 240 -9.69 -5.43 17.83
N ILE A 241 -10.52 -6.42 18.15
CA ILE A 241 -11.81 -6.64 17.48
C ILE A 241 -12.92 -6.68 18.53
N HIS A 242 -13.96 -5.87 18.33
CA HIS A 242 -15.03 -5.63 19.30
C HIS A 242 -16.44 -5.86 18.74
N SER A 243 -16.58 -6.22 17.46
CA SER A 243 -17.87 -6.50 16.84
C SER A 243 -17.78 -7.39 15.61
N ASP A 244 -18.89 -8.03 15.24
CA ASP A 244 -19.00 -8.75 13.96
C ASP A 244 -18.81 -7.82 12.77
N ALA A 245 -19.26 -6.56 12.85
CA ALA A 245 -19.08 -5.58 11.78
C ALA A 245 -17.60 -5.28 11.53
N GLU A 246 -16.83 -5.08 12.60
CA GLU A 246 -15.38 -4.89 12.53
C GLU A 246 -14.67 -6.15 12.02
N TYR A 247 -15.04 -7.33 12.53
CA TYR A 247 -14.47 -8.60 12.05
C TYR A 247 -14.72 -8.83 10.56
N ASN A 248 -15.94 -8.55 10.08
CA ASN A 248 -16.29 -8.67 8.67
C ASN A 248 -15.54 -7.66 7.80
N PHE A 249 -15.34 -6.43 8.29
CA PHE A 249 -14.50 -5.44 7.64
C PHE A 249 -13.05 -5.96 7.47
N LEU A 250 -12.46 -6.53 8.53
CA LEU A 250 -11.11 -7.10 8.45
C LEU A 250 -11.03 -8.26 7.45
N ASN A 251 -12.01 -9.17 7.49
CA ASN A 251 -12.09 -10.30 6.57
C ASN A 251 -12.26 -9.89 5.11
N ALA A 252 -12.92 -8.76 4.84
CA ALA A 252 -13.06 -8.23 3.48
C ALA A 252 -11.74 -7.63 2.96
N ASN A 253 -10.93 -7.04 3.85
CA ASN A 253 -9.71 -6.32 3.48
C ASN A 253 -8.43 -7.17 3.59
N ILE A 254 -8.53 -8.39 4.12
CA ILE A 254 -7.43 -9.37 4.12
C ILE A 254 -7.47 -10.31 2.90
N LYS A 255 -8.55 -10.33 2.10
CA LYS A 255 -8.66 -11.22 0.94
C LYS A 255 -7.61 -10.89 -0.11
N THR A 256 -6.93 -11.91 -0.62
CA THR A 256 -5.98 -11.77 -1.72
C THR A 256 -6.18 -12.90 -2.71
N ASP A 257 -6.70 -12.59 -3.90
CA ASP A 257 -7.15 -13.57 -4.90
C ASP A 257 -6.02 -14.48 -5.44
N ASP A 258 -4.75 -14.11 -5.26
CA ASP A 258 -3.57 -14.82 -5.79
C ASP A 258 -2.69 -15.55 -4.76
N VAL A 259 -3.14 -15.68 -3.50
CA VAL A 259 -2.30 -16.23 -2.42
C VAL A 259 -2.74 -17.65 -2.02
N PRO A 260 -1.87 -18.67 -2.12
CA PRO A 260 -2.13 -19.98 -1.55
C PRO A 260 -2.44 -19.84 -0.04
N CYS A 261 -3.54 -20.46 0.41
CA CYS A 261 -4.12 -20.30 1.75
C CYS A 261 -3.18 -20.37 2.96
N VAL A 262 -2.04 -21.04 2.80
CA VAL A 262 -0.97 -21.10 3.82
C VAL A 262 -0.31 -19.75 4.11
N ASN A 263 -0.40 -18.78 3.20
CA ASN A 263 0.15 -17.43 3.31
C ASN A 263 -0.94 -16.35 3.52
N GLY A 264 -2.22 -16.75 3.65
CA GLY A 264 -3.37 -15.87 3.90
C GLY A 264 -3.62 -15.52 5.37
N ARG A 265 -2.63 -15.75 6.24
CA ARG A 265 -2.72 -15.61 7.69
C ARG A 265 -2.15 -14.28 8.14
N ALA A 266 -2.90 -13.52 8.96
CA ALA A 266 -2.40 -12.30 9.57
C ALA A 266 -2.50 -12.31 11.09
N PHE A 267 -1.45 -11.78 11.74
CA PHE A 267 -1.53 -11.51 13.18
C PHE A 267 -2.55 -10.41 13.48
N ILE A 268 -3.30 -10.63 14.56
CA ILE A 268 -4.15 -9.65 15.25
C ILE A 268 -3.67 -9.50 16.70
N GLY A 269 -4.20 -8.54 17.45
CA GLY A 269 -3.65 -8.20 18.77
C GLY A 269 -4.03 -9.14 19.92
N LEU A 270 -4.78 -10.22 19.69
CA LEU A 270 -5.22 -11.10 20.77
C LEU A 270 -4.08 -12.03 21.17
N SER A 271 -3.76 -12.01 22.45
CA SER A 271 -2.86 -12.96 23.09
C SER A 271 -3.55 -13.65 24.25
N CYS A 272 -3.22 -14.91 24.51
CA CYS A 272 -3.62 -15.66 25.69
C CYS A 272 -2.37 -16.01 26.50
N SER A 273 -2.41 -15.79 27.81
CA SER A 273 -1.36 -16.20 28.74
C SER A 273 -1.99 -16.49 30.10
N ASN A 274 -1.59 -17.59 30.74
CA ASN A 274 -2.09 -18.03 32.04
C ASN A 274 -3.64 -18.06 32.10
N GLY A 275 -4.27 -18.65 31.10
CA GLY A 275 -5.72 -18.81 31.06
C GLY A 275 -6.52 -17.53 30.82
N SER A 276 -5.86 -16.41 30.48
CA SER A 276 -6.51 -15.12 30.24
C SER A 276 -6.16 -14.53 28.88
N TYR A 277 -7.18 -14.11 28.12
CA TYR A 277 -7.03 -13.34 26.88
C TYR A 277 -6.80 -11.86 27.16
N LYS A 278 -5.94 -11.22 26.35
CA LYS A 278 -5.68 -9.78 26.37
C LYS A 278 -5.37 -9.27 24.96
N TRP A 279 -5.88 -8.08 24.65
CA TRP A 279 -5.50 -7.32 23.47
C TRP A 279 -4.20 -6.53 23.73
N THR A 280 -3.34 -6.36 22.72
CA THR A 280 -2.10 -5.56 22.84
C THR A 280 -2.36 -4.08 23.09
N ASP A 281 -3.51 -3.55 22.65
CA ASP A 281 -3.96 -2.18 22.92
C ASP A 281 -4.58 -1.98 24.30
N SER A 282 -4.60 -3.03 25.14
CA SER A 282 -5.20 -3.02 26.50
C SER A 282 -6.71 -2.79 26.54
N SER A 283 -7.41 -2.88 25.42
CA SER A 283 -8.88 -2.84 25.37
C SER A 283 -9.50 -4.07 26.04
N SER A 284 -10.78 -3.97 26.42
CA SER A 284 -11.52 -5.08 27.01
C SER A 284 -11.77 -6.19 25.98
N VAL A 285 -11.53 -7.45 26.36
CA VAL A 285 -11.91 -8.61 25.54
C VAL A 285 -13.41 -8.87 25.67
N ASN A 286 -14.21 -8.15 24.88
CA ASN A 286 -15.68 -8.26 24.84
C ASN A 286 -16.20 -9.01 23.60
N TYR A 287 -15.30 -9.32 22.67
CA TYR A 287 -15.58 -10.05 21.44
C TYR A 287 -14.40 -10.97 21.17
N ASN A 288 -14.65 -12.27 21.10
CA ASN A 288 -13.61 -13.27 20.96
C ASN A 288 -14.18 -14.48 20.22
N LYS A 289 -13.60 -14.80 19.06
CA LYS A 289 -13.88 -16.04 18.31
C LYS A 289 -12.73 -17.06 18.41
N ALA A 290 -11.78 -16.88 19.33
CA ALA A 290 -10.73 -17.85 19.59
C ALA A 290 -11.28 -19.08 20.36
N HIS A 291 -10.48 -20.15 20.45
CA HIS A 291 -10.80 -21.35 21.24
C HIS A 291 -10.64 -21.06 22.76
N THR A 292 -10.46 -22.08 23.59
CA THR A 292 -10.34 -21.88 25.05
C THR A 292 -8.88 -21.61 25.42
N CYS A 293 -8.62 -20.48 26.09
CA CYS A 293 -7.29 -20.17 26.62
C CYS A 293 -6.95 -21.16 27.75
N PHE A 294 -6.04 -22.09 27.49
CA PHE A 294 -5.58 -23.06 28.49
C PHE A 294 -4.52 -22.45 29.42
N ASN A 295 -4.42 -23.00 30.63
CA ASN A 295 -3.43 -22.62 31.65
C ASN A 295 -2.03 -23.23 31.40
N ASP A 296 -1.70 -23.55 30.16
CA ASP A 296 -0.36 -24.02 29.80
C ASP A 296 0.56 -22.81 29.62
N GLN A 297 1.81 -22.90 30.07
CA GLN A 297 2.77 -21.77 30.14
C GLN A 297 3.16 -21.15 28.79
N SER A 298 2.53 -21.58 27.69
CA SER A 298 2.78 -21.06 26.35
C SER A 298 1.78 -19.95 26.05
N ALA A 299 2.28 -18.78 25.64
CA ALA A 299 1.38 -17.77 25.08
C ALA A 299 0.68 -18.34 23.83
N VAL A 300 -0.50 -17.84 23.49
CA VAL A 300 -1.16 -18.18 22.22
C VAL A 300 -1.48 -16.87 21.52
N TYR A 301 -1.12 -16.74 20.25
CA TYR A 301 -1.40 -15.55 19.46
C TYR A 301 -2.50 -15.87 18.44
N ALA A 302 -3.50 -15.01 18.37
CA ALA A 302 -4.59 -15.23 17.42
C ALA A 302 -4.21 -14.76 16.02
N ILE A 303 -4.68 -15.52 15.04
CA ILE A 303 -4.47 -15.30 13.62
C ILE A 303 -5.84 -15.35 12.93
N ILE A 304 -6.11 -14.39 12.05
CA ILE A 304 -7.25 -14.46 11.14
C ILE A 304 -6.80 -15.00 9.78
N ASN A 305 -7.64 -15.84 9.17
CA ASN A 305 -7.42 -16.39 7.83
C ASN A 305 -8.12 -15.53 6.78
N ASP A 306 -7.59 -15.57 5.57
CA ASP A 306 -8.33 -15.22 4.37
C ASP A 306 -9.58 -16.12 4.23
N SER A 307 -10.75 -15.50 4.24
CA SER A 307 -12.05 -16.15 4.07
C SER A 307 -12.27 -16.83 2.71
N GLY A 308 -11.41 -16.57 1.71
CA GLY A 308 -11.40 -17.29 0.43
C GLY A 308 -10.90 -18.73 0.51
N CYS A 309 -10.37 -19.14 1.66
CA CYS A 309 -9.79 -20.47 1.87
C CYS A 309 -10.83 -21.52 2.27
N GLN A 310 -10.93 -22.59 1.47
CA GLN A 310 -11.70 -23.77 1.86
C GLN A 310 -11.12 -24.35 3.17
N ASN A 311 -11.99 -24.51 4.18
CA ASN A 311 -11.69 -24.89 5.58
C ASN A 311 -11.34 -23.74 6.56
N ALA A 312 -11.67 -22.48 6.25
CA ALA A 312 -11.70 -21.44 7.27
C ALA A 312 -12.82 -21.76 8.29
N ASN A 313 -12.45 -22.31 9.45
CA ASN A 313 -13.38 -22.44 10.57
C ASN A 313 -13.80 -21.03 11.04
N ASP A 314 -15.00 -20.88 11.59
CA ASP A 314 -15.50 -19.61 12.18
C ASP A 314 -14.68 -19.11 13.39
N TYR A 315 -13.68 -19.88 13.80
CA TYR A 315 -12.78 -19.59 14.92
C TYR A 315 -11.45 -19.00 14.43
N TRP A 316 -10.87 -18.09 15.21
CA TRP A 316 -9.51 -17.61 14.96
C TRP A 316 -8.53 -18.77 15.15
N LEU A 317 -7.53 -18.87 14.27
CA LEU A 317 -6.51 -19.90 14.43
C LEU A 317 -5.70 -19.57 15.68
N GLU A 318 -5.61 -20.55 16.56
CA GLU A 318 -4.73 -20.55 17.71
C GLU A 318 -3.52 -21.40 17.35
N ASP A 319 -2.33 -20.82 17.44
CA ASP A 319 -1.10 -21.56 17.30
C ASP A 319 -0.20 -21.22 18.50
N TYR A 320 0.38 -22.26 19.10
CA TYR A 320 1.10 -22.15 20.36
C TYR A 320 2.32 -21.26 20.16
N ALA A 321 2.52 -20.25 21.01
CA ALA A 321 3.67 -19.34 20.98
C ALA A 321 4.98 -20.00 21.38
N ASN A 322 5.28 -21.18 20.83
CA ASN A 322 6.66 -21.51 20.61
C ASN A 322 7.21 -20.46 19.64
N SER A 323 8.42 -19.98 19.90
CA SER A 323 9.10 -18.83 19.27
C SER A 323 9.33 -18.92 17.76
N SER A 324 8.66 -19.85 17.08
CA SER A 324 8.83 -20.21 15.67
C SER A 324 7.67 -19.73 14.78
N ILE A 325 6.56 -19.22 15.33
CA ILE A 325 5.47 -18.69 14.51
C ILE A 325 5.86 -17.32 13.98
N LYS A 326 5.98 -17.26 12.65
CA LYS A 326 6.22 -16.04 11.93
C LYS A 326 5.13 -15.87 10.87
N GLN A 327 4.58 -14.66 10.78
CA GLN A 327 3.61 -14.32 9.74
C GLN A 327 4.19 -13.26 8.83
N GLN A 328 3.83 -13.34 7.57
CA GLN A 328 4.14 -12.34 6.56
C GLN A 328 3.13 -11.20 6.53
N ARG A 329 2.03 -11.35 7.28
CA ARG A 329 0.93 -10.39 7.33
C ARG A 329 0.56 -10.09 8.78
N PHE A 330 0.12 -8.87 9.03
CA PHE A 330 -0.44 -8.43 10.30
C PHE A 330 -1.27 -7.18 10.08
N ILE A 331 -2.19 -6.90 11.00
CA ILE A 331 -3.09 -5.76 10.87
C ILE A 331 -2.93 -4.85 12.08
N CYS A 332 -2.72 -3.57 11.82
CA CYS A 332 -2.64 -2.54 12.85
C CYS A 332 -3.95 -1.77 12.97
N LYS A 333 -4.23 -1.21 14.15
CA LYS A 333 -5.37 -0.35 14.45
C LYS A 333 -4.93 0.80 15.35
N MET A 334 -5.49 1.98 15.12
CA MET A 334 -5.33 3.16 15.99
C MET A 334 -6.61 4.01 15.98
N PRO A 335 -6.88 4.81 17.03
CA PRO A 335 -7.99 5.76 17.03
C PRO A 335 -7.77 6.87 16.00
N MET A 336 -8.86 7.44 15.50
CA MET A 336 -8.87 8.64 14.66
C MET A 336 -8.54 9.94 15.41
#